data_AF-A0A2V6NVR7-F1
#
_entry.id   AF-A0A2V6NVR7-F1
#
_cell.length_a   1.000
_cell.length_b   1.000
_cell.length_c   1.000
_cell.angle_alpha   90.00
_cell.angle_beta   90.00
_cell.angle_gamma   90.00
#
_symmetry.space_group_name_H-M   'P 1'
#
loop_
_entity.id
_entity.type
_entity.pdbx_description
1 polymer ?
#
loop_
_entity_poly.entity_id
_entity_poly.type
_entity_poly.pdbx_seq_one_letter_code
_entity_poly.pdbx_strand_id
1 'polypeptide(L)'
;MRRTVFVVFFIACVVAISFGNTLSYGFVWDDHFLIGDSYFVRHWSALPKIFTSHFWAGHADWKMYYRPLINVTYLVDYHLWGLRP
;
A
#
# COMPACT_ATOMS: atom_id res chain seq x y z
N MET A 1 -22.11 -30.52 1.46
CA MET A 1 -22.11 -29.14 2.00
C MET A 1 -21.35 -29.01 3.32
N ARG A 2 -21.70 -29.72 4.41
CA ARG A 2 -21.02 -29.59 5.71
C ARG A 2 -19.49 -29.84 5.68
N ARG A 3 -19.03 -30.87 4.97
CA ARG A 3 -17.59 -31.18 4.82
C ARG A 3 -16.81 -30.05 4.13
N THR A 4 -17.38 -29.47 3.07
CA THR A 4 -16.76 -28.36 2.34
C THR A 4 -16.60 -27.12 3.21
N VAL A 5 -17.66 -26.75 3.96
CA VAL A 5 -17.60 -25.62 4.89
C VAL A 5 -16.54 -25.83 5.96
N PHE A 6 -16.45 -27.02 6.52
CA PHE A 6 -15.41 -27.36 7.50
C PHE A 6 -14.00 -27.23 6.92
N VAL A 7 -13.77 -27.75 5.71
CA VAL A 7 -12.47 -27.66 5.04
C VAL A 7 -12.10 -26.20 4.74
N VAL A 8 -13.04 -25.39 4.25
CA VAL A 8 -12.81 -23.96 4.00
C VAL A 8 -12.46 -23.23 5.31
N PHE A 9 -13.21 -23.49 6.38
CA PHE A 9 -12.94 -22.90 7.68
C PHE A 9 -11.56 -23.31 8.21
N PHE A 10 -11.21 -24.59 8.12
CA PHE A 10 -9.92 -25.09 8.54
C PHE A 10 -8.77 -24.42 7.77
N ILE A 11 -8.89 -24.31 6.46
CA ILE A 11 -7.90 -23.61 5.62
C ILE A 11 -7.80 -22.13 6.03
N ALA A 12 -8.92 -21.46 6.24
CA ALA A 12 -8.93 -20.06 6.68
C ALA A 12 -8.23 -19.88 8.04
N CYS A 13 -8.44 -20.80 8.98
CA CYS A 13 -7.74 -20.80 10.28
C CYS A 13 -6.23 -21.01 10.11
N VAL A 14 -5.81 -21.95 9.27
CA VAL A 14 -4.38 -22.18 9.01
C VAL A 14 -3.73 -20.92 8.42
N VAL A 15 -4.38 -20.28 7.44
CA VAL A 15 -3.90 -19.01 6.86
C VAL A 15 -3.81 -17.92 7.92
N ALA A 16 -4.86 -17.74 8.73
CA ALA A 16 -4.89 -16.72 9.77
C ALA A 16 -3.80 -16.94 10.84
N ILE A 17 -3.51 -18.18 11.21
CA ILE A 17 -2.44 -18.49 12.18
C ILE A 17 -1.06 -18.27 11.55
N SER A 18 -0.85 -18.69 10.30
CA SER A 18 0.44 -18.57 9.62
C SER A 18 0.81 -17.13 9.26
N PHE A 19 -0.18 -16.28 8.95
CA PHE A 19 0.05 -14.90 8.47
C PHE A 19 -0.49 -13.82 9.42
N GLY A 20 -1.18 -14.17 10.50
CA GLY A 20 -1.81 -13.17 11.37
C GLY A 20 -0.82 -12.21 12.03
N ASN A 21 0.44 -12.63 12.22
CA ASN A 21 1.50 -11.76 12.72
C ASN A 21 1.86 -10.63 11.74
N THR A 22 1.61 -10.78 10.44
CA THR A 22 1.95 -9.73 9.46
C THR A 22 1.10 -8.49 9.62
N LEU A 23 -0.07 -8.58 10.27
CA LEU A 23 -0.92 -7.43 10.61
C LEU A 23 -0.28 -6.46 11.62
N SER A 24 0.83 -6.86 12.26
CA SER A 24 1.57 -6.01 13.19
C SER A 24 2.83 -5.38 12.58
N TYR A 25 3.12 -5.69 11.31
CA TYR A 25 4.29 -5.15 10.64
C TYR A 25 4.04 -3.71 10.19
N GLY A 26 5.14 -2.95 10.07
CA GLY A 26 5.11 -1.58 9.58
C GLY A 26 5.58 -1.48 8.13
N PHE A 27 5.66 -0.26 7.64
CA PHE A 27 6.30 0.07 6.37
C PHE A 27 7.75 -0.40 6.33
N VAL A 28 8.22 -0.81 5.15
CA VAL A 28 9.59 -1.30 4.95
C VAL A 28 10.17 -0.70 3.66
N TRP A 29 11.47 -0.39 3.67
CA TRP A 29 12.20 0.12 2.50
C TRP A 29 11.55 1.37 1.89
N ASP A 30 11.13 1.26 0.63
CA ASP A 30 10.65 2.35 -0.20
C ASP A 30 9.30 2.91 0.28
N ASP A 31 8.56 2.15 1.08
CA ASP A 31 7.30 2.58 1.68
C ASP A 31 7.45 3.87 2.50
N HIS A 32 8.59 4.03 3.18
CA HIS A 32 8.88 5.24 3.95
C HIS A 32 8.92 6.47 3.06
N PHE A 33 9.51 6.37 1.88
CA PHE A 33 9.60 7.49 0.95
C PHE A 33 8.26 7.67 0.22
N LEU A 34 7.78 6.61 -0.42
CA LEU A 34 6.62 6.66 -1.32
C LEU A 34 5.29 6.92 -0.61
N ILE A 35 5.18 6.55 0.67
CA ILE A 35 3.95 6.67 1.46
C ILE A 35 4.19 7.51 2.72
N GLY A 36 5.14 7.11 3.56
CA GLY A 36 5.39 7.75 4.86
C GLY A 36 5.65 9.25 4.78
N ASP A 37 6.62 9.64 3.95
CA ASP A 37 7.12 11.01 3.83
C ASP A 37 6.67 11.72 2.53
N SER A 38 5.87 11.04 1.70
CA SER A 38 5.46 11.56 0.40
C SER A 38 4.42 12.67 0.51
N TYR A 39 4.70 13.82 -0.12
CA TYR A 39 3.70 14.87 -0.31
C TYR A 39 2.54 14.42 -1.21
N PHE A 40 2.82 13.52 -2.17
CA PHE A 40 1.85 13.11 -3.19
C PHE A 40 0.66 12.34 -2.61
N VAL A 41 0.85 11.66 -1.47
CA VAL A 41 -0.20 10.83 -0.85
C VAL A 41 -0.95 11.54 0.28
N ARG A 42 -0.41 12.65 0.80
CA ARG A 42 -0.98 13.37 1.95
C ARG A 42 -2.11 14.33 1.57
N HIS A 43 -2.17 14.72 0.30
CA HIS A 43 -3.10 15.75 -0.17
C HIS A 43 -3.71 15.39 -1.51
N TRP A 44 -5.04 15.34 -1.58
CA TRP A 44 -5.78 15.18 -2.84
C TRP A 44 -5.45 16.25 -3.90
N SER A 45 -4.99 17.43 -3.48
CA SER A 45 -4.51 18.48 -4.38
C SER A 45 -3.26 18.07 -5.18
N ALA A 46 -2.54 17.02 -4.76
CA ALA A 46 -1.42 16.47 -5.50
C ALA A 46 -1.85 15.58 -6.68
N LEU A 47 -3.13 15.20 -6.78
CA LEU A 47 -3.63 14.27 -7.80
C LEU A 47 -3.26 14.70 -9.25
N PRO A 48 -3.45 15.97 -9.68
CA PRO A 48 -3.00 16.37 -11.01
C PRO A 48 -1.49 16.22 -11.20
N LYS A 49 -0.71 16.52 -10.14
CA LYS A 49 0.75 16.41 -10.16
C LYS A 49 1.24 14.96 -10.27
N ILE A 50 0.48 13.99 -9.76
CA ILE A 50 0.78 12.56 -9.91
C ILE A 50 0.82 12.15 -11.40
N PHE A 51 -0.11 12.66 -12.22
CA PHE A 51 -0.17 12.35 -13.65
C PHE A 51 0.87 13.07 -14.51
N THR A 52 1.53 14.09 -13.97
CA THR A 52 2.56 14.85 -14.69
C THR A 52 3.97 14.61 -14.15
N SER A 53 4.13 13.68 -13.22
CA SER A 53 5.41 13.41 -12.55
C SER A 53 5.85 11.96 -12.76
N HIS A 54 7.16 11.71 -12.66
CA HIS A 54 7.68 10.34 -12.57
C HIS A 54 7.34 9.75 -11.19
N PHE A 55 7.42 8.42 -11.08
CA PHE A 55 7.00 7.67 -9.89
C PHE A 55 7.71 8.12 -8.61
N TRP A 56 9.02 8.35 -8.69
CA TRP A 56 9.88 8.79 -7.58
C TRP A 56 9.93 10.31 -7.38
N ALA A 57 9.01 11.07 -7.97
CA ALA A 57 9.03 12.52 -7.82
C ALA A 57 8.91 12.92 -6.34
N GLY A 58 9.71 13.89 -5.93
CA GLY A 58 9.82 14.30 -4.51
C GLY A 58 10.91 13.57 -3.73
N HIS A 59 11.60 12.59 -4.32
CA HIS A 59 12.73 11.90 -3.72
C HIS A 59 13.97 11.96 -4.63
N ALA A 60 15.15 11.87 -4.01
CA ALA A 60 16.43 11.83 -4.71
C ALA A 60 16.71 10.41 -5.23
N ASP A 61 15.86 9.88 -6.11
CA ASP A 61 16.11 8.64 -6.85
C ASP A 61 16.38 8.97 -8.33
N TRP A 62 17.36 8.28 -8.92
CA TRP A 62 17.75 8.40 -10.32
C TRP A 62 16.79 7.66 -11.26
N LYS A 63 15.90 6.82 -10.73
CA LYS A 63 14.91 6.09 -11.51
C LYS A 63 13.76 7.01 -11.95
N MET A 64 13.75 7.33 -13.23
CA MET A 64 12.68 8.12 -13.85
C MET A 64 11.80 7.23 -14.71
N TYR A 65 10.74 6.69 -14.12
CA TYR A 65 9.72 5.94 -14.85
C TYR A 65 8.31 6.38 -14.43
N TYR A 66 7.35 6.23 -15.35
CA TYR A 66 5.99 6.74 -15.19
C TYR A 66 5.05 5.65 -14.65
N ARG A 67 4.54 5.82 -13.42
CA ARG A 67 3.56 4.91 -12.75
C ARG A 67 2.53 5.71 -11.95
N PRO A 68 1.72 6.55 -12.60
CA PRO A 68 0.79 7.43 -11.91
C PRO A 68 -0.26 6.64 -11.11
N LEU A 69 -0.74 5.51 -11.65
CA LEU A 69 -1.80 4.72 -11.02
C LEU A 69 -1.39 4.15 -9.66
N ILE A 70 -0.11 3.83 -9.45
CA ILE A 70 0.39 3.35 -8.16
C ILE A 70 0.35 4.50 -7.12
N ASN A 71 0.80 5.69 -7.49
CA ASN A 71 0.75 6.84 -6.60
C ASN A 71 -0.71 7.26 -6.30
N VAL A 72 -1.63 7.07 -7.24
CA VAL A 72 -3.07 7.25 -6.99
C VAL A 72 -3.60 6.22 -5.99
N THR A 73 -3.22 4.95 -6.10
CA THR A 73 -3.63 3.95 -5.09
C THR A 73 -3.07 4.28 -3.72
N TYR A 74 -1.80 4.68 -3.61
CA TYR A 74 -1.21 5.10 -2.33
C TYR A 74 -1.90 6.33 -1.73
N LEU A 75 -2.29 7.31 -2.56
CA LEU A 75 -3.09 8.46 -2.11
C LEU A 75 -4.43 8.01 -1.52
N VAL A 76 -5.14 7.11 -2.21
CA VAL A 76 -6.42 6.57 -1.74
C VAL A 76 -6.23 5.78 -0.45
N ASP A 77 -5.26 4.86 -0.41
CA ASP A 77 -4.97 4.01 0.74
C ASP A 77 -4.56 4.84 1.97
N TYR A 78 -3.72 5.87 1.77
CA TYR A 78 -3.35 6.77 2.85
C TYR A 78 -4.57 7.48 3.46
N HIS A 79 -5.54 7.88 2.65
CA HIS A 79 -6.74 8.54 3.15
C HIS A 79 -7.75 7.57 3.79
N LEU A 80 -7.72 6.28 3.45
CA LEU A 80 -8.55 5.25 4.08
C LEU A 80 -7.94 4.72 5.39
N TRP A 81 -6.63 4.50 5.40
CA TRP A 81 -5.93 3.75 6.46
C TRP A 81 -4.94 4.61 7.27
N GLY A 82 -4.52 5.76 6.73
CA GLY A 82 -3.46 6.59 7.30
C GLY A 82 -2.10 5.90 7.16
N LEU A 83 -1.27 6.03 8.20
CA LEU A 83 0.02 5.34 8.31
C LEU A 83 -0.10 4.00 9.06
N ARG A 84 -1.22 3.30 8.87
CA ARG A 84 -1.49 1.97 9.43
C ARG A 84 -1.51 0.94 8.29
N PRO A 85 -0.33 0.44 7.87
CA PRO A 85 -0.24 -0.58 6.82
C PRO A 85 -0.91 -1.90 7.21
#